data_AF-A0A963HH66-F1
#
_entry.id   AF-A0A963HH66-F1
#
_cell.length_a   1.000
_cell.length_b   1.000
_cell.length_c   1.000
_cell.angle_alpha   90.00
_cell.angle_beta   90.00
_cell.angle_gamma   90.00
#
_symmetry.space_group_name_H-M   'P 1'
#
loop_
_entity.id
_entity.type
_entity.pdbx_description
1 polymer ?
#
loop_
_entity_poly.entity_id
_entity_poly.type
_entity_poly.pdbx_seq_one_letter_code
_entity_poly.pdbx_strand_id
1 'polypeptide(L)' 'MIDQRQRHEMRAMISRVSGQVAAGRLPLRQAAEVLNSQRVPFEVACRVLRPYARSTSTT' A
#
# COMPACT_ATOMS: atom_id res chain seq x y z
N MET A 1 10.28 -9.92 21.77
CA MET A 1 9.64 -10.75 20.73
C MET A 1 8.40 -10.09 20.09
N ILE A 2 8.22 -8.76 20.17
CA ILE A 2 7.02 -8.06 19.65
C ILE A 2 7.15 -7.75 18.13
N ASP A 3 8.36 -7.76 17.59
CA ASP A 3 8.67 -7.32 16.22
C ASP A 3 8.09 -8.19 15.09
N GLN A 4 8.05 -9.52 15.24
CA GLN A 4 7.66 -10.40 14.13
C GLN A 4 6.16 -10.34 13.82
N ARG A 5 5.31 -10.30 14.85
CA ARG A 5 3.85 -10.22 14.68
C ARG A 5 3.46 -8.91 14.02
N GLN A 6 4.01 -7.80 14.49
CA GLN A 6 3.73 -6.48 13.96
C GLN A 6 4.22 -6.33 12.50
N ARG A 7 5.39 -6.89 12.17
CA ARG A 7 5.86 -6.97 10.78
C ARG A 7 4.96 -7.83 9.90
N HIS A 8 4.43 -8.94 10.43
CA HIS A 8 3.52 -9.81 9.68
C HIS A 8 2.19 -9.11 9.39
N GLU A 9 1.60 -8.46 10.40
CA GLU A 9 0.37 -7.67 10.27
C GLU A 9 0.55 -6.53 9.26
N MET A 10 1.68 -5.81 9.32
CA MET A 10 2.01 -4.75 8.36
C MET A 10 2.15 -5.29 6.93
N ARG A 11 2.81 -6.44 6.72
CA ARG A 11 2.91 -7.07 5.39
C ARG A 11 1.55 -7.50 4.85
N ALA A 12 0.70 -8.10 5.68
CA ALA A 12 -0.64 -8.53 5.29
C ALA A 12 -1.50 -7.33 4.86
N MET A 13 -1.42 -6.24 5.61
CA MET A 13 -2.11 -4.99 5.30
C MET A 13 -1.61 -4.37 3.98
N ILE A 14 -0.29 -4.25 3.80
CA ILE A 14 0.31 -3.75 2.55
C ILE A 14 -0.18 -4.57 1.35
N SER A 15 -0.16 -5.90 1.46
CA SER A 15 -0.62 -6.82 0.42
C SER A 15 -2.09 -6.58 0.06
N ARG A 16 -2.96 -6.42 1.07
CA ARG A 16 -4.38 -6.12 0.87
C ARG A 16 -4.60 -4.80 0.14
N VAL A 17 -3.92 -3.74 0.56
CA VAL A 17 -4.02 -2.41 -0.07
C VAL A 17 -3.53 -2.46 -1.51
N SER A 18 -2.37 -3.08 -1.77
CA SER A 18 -1.85 -3.23 -3.13
C SER A 18 -2.78 -4.05 -4.03
N GLY A 19 -3.43 -5.09 -3.50
CA GLY A 19 -4.41 -5.88 -4.25
C GLY A 19 -5.65 -5.07 -4.64
N GLN A 20 -6.13 -4.19 -3.77
CA GLN A 20 -7.26 -3.30 -4.08
C GLN A 20 -6.90 -2.24 -5.12
N VAL A 21 -5.69 -1.69 -5.06
CA VAL A 21 -5.18 -0.74 -6.06
C VAL A 21 -5.00 -1.43 -7.41
N ALA A 22 -4.41 -2.63 -7.43
CA ALA A 22 -4.24 -3.43 -8.64
C ALA A 22 -5.59 -3.76 -9.31
N ALA A 23 -6.62 -4.00 -8.51
CA ALA A 23 -7.98 -4.26 -8.99
C ALA A 23 -8.76 -2.98 -9.38
N GLY A 24 -8.15 -1.79 -9.28
CA GLY A 24 -8.81 -0.51 -9.57
C GLY A 24 -9.91 -0.12 -8.57
N ARG A 25 -10.03 -0.85 -7.45
CA ARG A 25 -11.08 -0.63 -6.43
C ARG A 25 -10.69 0.43 -5.41
N LEU A 26 -9.40 0.75 -5.32
CA LEU A 26 -8.86 1.76 -4.42
C LEU A 26 -7.98 2.73 -5.21
N PRO A 27 -8.30 4.03 -5.25
CA PRO A 27 -7.45 5.05 -5.86
C PRO A 27 -6.08 5.11 -5.18
N LEU A 28 -5.02 5.36 -5.95
CA LEU A 28 -3.65 5.47 -5.45
C LEU A 28 -3.47 6.47 -4.31
N ARG A 29 -4.11 7.63 -4.42
CA ARG A 29 -4.07 8.66 -3.37
C ARG A 29 -4.64 8.13 -2.06
N GLN A 30 -5.79 7.47 -2.12
CA GLN A 30 -6.44 6.90 -0.95
C GLN A 30 -5.62 5.73 -0.38
N ALA A 31 -5.00 4.92 -1.23
CA ALA A 31 -4.07 3.88 -0.79
C ALA A 31 -2.85 4.45 -0.05
N ALA A 32 -2.28 5.56 -0.52
CA ALA A 32 -1.18 6.24 0.15
C ALA A 32 -1.60 6.78 1.53
N GLU A 33 -2.80 7.37 1.64
CA GLU A 33 -3.37 7.84 2.91
C GLU A 33 -3.59 6.68 3.90
N VAL A 34 -4.08 5.53 3.44
CA VAL A 34 -4.25 4.33 4.26
C VAL A 34 -2.91 3.82 4.79
N LEU A 35 -1.90 3.71 3.92
CA LEU A 35 -0.56 3.25 4.34
C LEU A 35 0.09 4.23 5.33
N ASN A 36 -0.06 5.54 5.10
CA ASN A 36 0.44 6.57 6.01
C ASN A 36 -0.25 6.51 7.39
N SER A 37 -1.58 6.35 7.42
CA SER A 37 -2.37 6.25 8.66
C SER A 37 -1.96 5.04 9.51
N GLN A 38 -1.43 4.00 8.86
CA GLN A 38 -0.97 2.76 9.48
C GLN A 38 0.53 2.80 9.81
N ARG A 39 1.15 3.99 9.75
CA ARG A 39 2.58 4.23 10.02
C ARG A 39 3.52 3.39 9.14
N VAL A 40 3.08 3.01 7.94
CA VAL A 40 3.97 2.40 6.96
C VAL A 40 5.00 3.45 6.54
N PRO A 41 6.31 3.13 6.55
CA PRO A 41 7.33 4.10 6.13
C PRO A 41 7.08 4.61 4.70
N PHE A 42 7.26 5.91 4.48
CA PHE A 42 7.01 6.56 3.20
C PHE A 42 7.72 5.85 2.03
N GLU A 43 8.98 5.49 2.19
CA GLU A 43 9.74 4.75 1.17
C GLU A 43 9.10 3.41 0.80
N VAL A 44 8.57 2.69 1.79
CA VAL A 44 7.88 1.40 1.59
C VAL A 44 6.57 1.65 0.84
N ALA A 45 5.78 2.64 1.26
CA ALA A 45 4.54 3.00 0.60
C ALA A 45 4.78 3.38 -0.88
N CYS A 46 5.77 4.22 -1.17
CA CYS A 46 6.16 4.55 -2.53
C CYS A 46 6.59 3.31 -3.32
N ARG A 47 7.44 2.45 -2.76
CA ARG A 47 7.91 1.24 -3.45
C ARG A 47 6.78 0.28 -3.82
N VAL A 48 5.79 0.14 -2.94
CA VAL A 48 4.61 -0.71 -3.15
C VAL A 48 3.64 -0.09 -4.16
N LEU A 49 3.43 1.23 -4.11
CA LEU A 49 2.43 1.90 -4.94
C LEU A 49 2.94 2.32 -6.33
N ARG A 50 4.25 2.52 -6.49
CA ARG A 50 4.89 2.98 -7.74
C ARG A 50 4.52 2.15 -8.98
N PRO A 51 4.43 0.81 -8.93
CA PRO A 51 4.01 0.01 -10.09
C PRO A 51 2.63 0.38 -10.62
N TYR A 52 1.72 0.81 -9.75
CA TYR A 52 0.33 1.13 -10.12
C TYR A 52 0.15 2.59 -10.57
N ALA A 53 1.14 3.46 -10.33
CA ALA A 53 1.12 4.86 -10.75
C ALA A 53 0.96 5.04 -12.27
N ARG A 54 1.40 4.06 -13.07
CA ARG A 54 1.21 4.07 -14.53
C ARG A 54 -0.16 3.54 -14.98
N SER A 55 -0.80 2.67 -14.21
CA SER A 55 -2.08 2.06 -14.58
C SER A 55 -3.28 3.01 -14.43
N THR A 56 -3.08 4.18 -13.82
CA THR A 56 -4.13 5.21 -13.64
C THR A 56 -4.03 6.37 -14.64
N SER A 57 -3.06 6.32 -15.58
CA SER A 57 -2.84 7.35 -16.62
C SER A 57 -3.25 6.90 -18.02
N THR A 58 -4.34 6.14 -18.13
CA THR A 58 -4.96 5.83 -19.44
C THR A 58 -6.41 6.29 -19.43
N THR A 59 -6.61 7.59 -19.60
CA THR A 59 -7.86 8.19 -20.11
C THR A 59 -7.46 9.41 -20.94
#